data_AF-A0A3D2W8W5-F1
#
_entry.id   AF-A0A3D2W8W5-F1
#
_cell.length_a   1.000
_cell.length_b   1.000
_cell.length_c   1.000
_cell.angle_alpha   90.00
_cell.angle_beta   90.00
_cell.angle_gamma   90.00
#
_symmetry.space_group_name_H-M   'P 1'
#
loop_
_entity.id
_entity.type
_entity.pdbx_description
1 polymer ?
#
loop_
_entity_poly.entity_id
_entity_poly.type
_entity_poly.pdbx_seq_one_letter_code
_entity_poly.pdbx_strand_id
1 'polypeptide(L)'
;MSELINEGIIQFSEASASKDPVPGGGGVSALAGSLAASLAEMVTNLTIGKKKFLEYTEELTALKEEADSLRKQLLECIQKDADAFAPLA
;
A
#
# COMPACT_ATOMS: atom_id res chain seq x y z
N MET A 1 -2.68 6.34 -12.11
CA MET A 1 -2.01 5.22 -11.41
C MET A 1 -1.25 4.45 -12.47
N SER A 2 0.03 4.10 -12.24
CA SER A 2 0.91 3.51 -13.26
C SER A 2 0.50 2.08 -13.63
N GLU A 3 1.04 1.53 -14.73
CA GLU A 3 0.74 0.16 -15.18
C GLU A 3 1.04 -0.88 -14.10
N LEU A 4 2.21 -0.79 -13.44
CA LEU A 4 2.62 -1.75 -12.40
C LEU A 4 1.68 -1.79 -11.19
N ILE A 5 1.02 -0.66 -10.87
CA ILE A 5 0.04 -0.59 -9.78
C ILE A 5 -1.31 -1.21 -10.19
N ASN A 6 -1.61 -1.26 -11.48
CA ASN A 6 -2.87 -1.80 -12.00
C ASN A 6 -2.77 -3.29 -12.39
N GLU A 7 -1.62 -3.93 -12.21
CA GLU A 7 -1.47 -5.36 -12.47
C GLU A 7 -2.25 -6.22 -11.47
N GLY A 8 -2.69 -7.40 -11.93
CA GLY A 8 -3.28 -8.39 -11.03
C GLY A 8 -2.22 -8.96 -10.07
N ILE A 9 -2.61 -9.27 -8.83
CA ILE A 9 -1.70 -9.81 -7.80
C ILE A 9 -0.97 -11.07 -8.27
N ILE A 10 -1.63 -11.92 -9.07
CA ILE A 10 -1.01 -13.12 -9.65
C ILE A 10 0.11 -12.74 -10.61
N GLN A 11 -0.15 -11.83 -11.54
CA GLN A 11 0.86 -11.35 -12.50
C GLN A 11 2.03 -10.66 -11.80
N PHE A 12 1.75 -9.77 -10.84
CA PHE A 12 2.80 -9.11 -10.07
C PHE A 12 3.67 -10.12 -9.30
N SER A 13 3.05 -11.17 -8.74
CA SER A 13 3.76 -12.26 -8.05
C SER A 13 4.61 -13.10 -9.00
N GLU A 14 4.12 -13.41 -10.20
CA GLU A 14 4.87 -14.13 -11.22
C GLU A 14 6.07 -13.31 -11.72
N ALA A 15 5.88 -12.02 -11.96
CA ALA A 15 6.94 -11.10 -12.35
C ALA A 15 8.01 -10.98 -11.24
N SER A 16 7.59 -10.86 -9.98
CA SER A 16 8.49 -10.81 -8.81
C SER A 16 9.35 -12.07 -8.65
N ALA A 17 8.84 -13.22 -9.10
CA ALA A 17 9.55 -14.51 -9.04
C ALA A 17 10.37 -14.82 -10.30
N SER A 18 10.32 -13.93 -11.30
CA SER A 18 11.01 -14.11 -12.57
C SER A 18 12.51 -13.81 -12.46
N LYS A 19 13.21 -13.90 -13.60
CA LYS A 19 14.62 -13.47 -13.72
C LYS A 19 14.77 -11.97 -14.00
N ASP A 20 13.66 -11.27 -14.21
CA ASP A 20 13.67 -9.85 -14.54
C ASP A 20 13.93 -9.02 -13.27
N PRO A 21 14.66 -7.91 -13.35
CA PRO A 21 15.04 -7.13 -12.17
C PRO A 21 13.90 -6.28 -11.58
N VAL A 22 12.76 -6.20 -12.27
CA VAL A 22 11.56 -5.44 -11.89
C VAL A 22 10.33 -6.36 -12.01
N PRO A 23 9.41 -6.38 -11.02
CA PRO A 23 9.43 -5.61 -9.77
C PRO A 23 10.49 -6.10 -8.78
N GLY A 24 11.18 -5.14 -8.16
CA GLY A 24 12.23 -5.40 -7.18
C GLY A 24 11.68 -5.65 -5.77
N GLY A 25 12.58 -6.01 -4.85
CA GLY A 25 12.23 -6.23 -3.44
C GLY A 25 11.66 -4.98 -2.75
N GLY A 26 12.05 -3.78 -3.20
CA GLY A 26 11.48 -2.52 -2.73
C GLY A 26 10.01 -2.39 -3.12
N GLY A 27 9.66 -2.68 -4.37
CA GLY A 27 8.29 -2.71 -4.87
C GLY A 27 7.42 -3.74 -4.14
N VAL A 28 7.94 -4.94 -3.89
CA VAL A 28 7.23 -5.97 -3.09
C VAL A 28 6.99 -5.49 -1.65
N SER A 29 7.99 -4.88 -1.03
CA SER A 29 7.86 -4.32 0.33
C SER A 29 6.85 -3.19 0.39
N ALA A 30 6.80 -2.35 -0.64
CA ALA A 30 5.84 -1.27 -0.77
C ALA A 30 4.39 -1.80 -0.91
N LEU A 31 4.18 -2.85 -1.70
CA LEU A 31 2.89 -3.53 -1.78
C LEU A 31 2.47 -4.09 -0.41
N ALA A 32 3.35 -4.83 0.26
CA ALA A 32 3.07 -5.39 1.59
C ALA A 32 2.69 -4.29 2.61
N GLY A 33 3.43 -3.18 2.61
CA GLY A 33 3.12 -2.02 3.46
C GLY A 33 1.77 -1.39 3.13
N SER A 34 1.42 -1.24 1.85
CA SER A 34 0.13 -0.68 1.43
C SER A 34 -1.06 -1.54 1.90
N LEU A 35 -0.89 -2.86 1.91
CA LEU A 35 -1.90 -3.79 2.42
C LEU A 35 -2.03 -3.69 3.95
N ALA A 36 -0.91 -3.54 4.67
CA ALA A 36 -0.94 -3.29 6.11
C ALA A 36 -1.66 -1.97 6.46
N ALA A 37 -1.38 -0.88 5.73
CA ALA A 37 -2.07 0.40 5.89
C ALA A 37 -3.57 0.28 5.55
N SER A 38 -3.92 -0.48 4.51
CA SER A 38 -5.33 -0.77 4.16
C SER A 38 -6.08 -1.46 5.29
N LEU A 39 -5.44 -2.40 6.01
CA LEU A 39 -6.03 -3.06 7.17
C LEU A 39 -6.23 -2.10 8.35
N ALA A 40 -5.27 -1.20 8.61
CA ALA A 40 -5.42 -0.17 9.63
C ALA A 40 -6.62 0.76 9.32
N GLU A 41 -6.75 1.19 8.06
CA GLU A 41 -7.89 1.99 7.61
C GLU A 41 -9.21 1.21 7.71
N MET A 42 -9.23 -0.09 7.38
CA MET A 42 -10.41 -0.93 7.56
C MET A 42 -10.86 -0.97 9.03
N VAL A 43 -9.93 -1.16 9.97
CA VAL A 43 -10.25 -1.23 11.40
C VAL A 43 -10.79 0.11 11.92
N THR A 44 -10.22 1.24 11.51
CA THR A 44 -10.74 2.56 11.88
C THR A 44 -12.15 2.78 11.31
N ASN A 45 -12.39 2.43 10.04
CA ASN A 45 -13.72 2.47 9.42
C ASN A 45 -14.76 1.59 10.15
N LEU A 46 -14.36 0.41 10.63
CA LEU A 46 -15.23 -0.46 11.42
C LEU A 46 -15.48 0.05 12.85
N THR A 47 -14.72 1.05 13.32
CA THR A 47 -14.74 1.50 14.72
C THR A 47 -15.45 2.84 14.87
N ILE A 48 -15.21 3.78 13.96
CA ILE A 48 -15.84 5.11 13.95
C ILE A 48 -17.37 4.98 13.97
N GLY A 49 -18.05 5.79 14.79
CA GLY A 49 -19.51 5.81 14.92
C GLY A 49 -20.09 4.78 15.89
N LYS A 50 -19.30 3.84 16.41
CA LYS A 50 -19.74 2.94 17.49
C LYS A 50 -19.85 3.70 18.80
N LYS A 51 -20.99 3.54 19.50
CA LYS A 51 -21.27 4.18 20.80
C LYS A 51 -20.14 4.06 21.83
N LYS A 52 -19.49 2.88 21.89
CA LYS A 52 -18.39 2.59 22.81
C LYS A 52 -17.12 3.44 22.55
N PHE A 53 -16.96 3.97 21.33
CA PHE A 53 -15.73 4.64 20.91
C PHE A 53 -15.94 6.10 20.51
N LEU A 54 -17.08 6.70 20.86
CA LEU A 54 -17.40 8.08 20.47
C LEU A 54 -16.39 9.10 21.00
N GLU A 55 -15.86 8.87 22.22
CA GLU A 55 -14.83 9.74 22.81
C GLU A 55 -13.50 9.72 22.03
N TYR A 56 -13.23 8.69 21.22
CA TYR A 56 -12.02 8.54 20.42
C TYR A 56 -12.23 8.91 18.94
N THR A 57 -13.37 9.51 18.59
CA THR A 57 -13.72 9.74 17.17
C THR A 57 -12.68 10.58 16.43
N GLU A 58 -12.13 11.60 17.09
CA GLU A 58 -11.11 12.48 16.50
C GLU A 58 -9.80 11.71 16.23
N GLU A 59 -9.30 10.98 17.23
CA GLU A 59 -8.10 10.14 17.09
C GLU A 59 -8.26 9.05 16.02
N LEU A 60 -9.40 8.37 16.01
CA LEU A 60 -9.72 7.36 14.99
C LEU A 60 -9.80 7.95 13.58
N THR A 61 -10.28 9.19 13.46
CA THR A 61 -10.35 9.90 12.17
C THR A 61 -8.95 10.27 11.70
N ALA A 62 -8.10 10.80 12.59
CA ALA A 62 -6.70 11.10 12.26
C ALA A 62 -5.93 9.84 11.82
N LEU A 63 -6.08 8.72 12.56
CA LEU A 63 -5.47 7.43 12.20
C LEU A 63 -5.95 6.91 10.85
N LYS A 64 -7.24 7.08 10.53
CA LYS A 64 -7.80 6.72 9.24
C LYS A 64 -7.15 7.52 8.10
N GLU A 65 -7.01 8.83 8.28
CA GLU A 65 -6.38 9.72 7.29
C GLU A 65 -4.90 9.39 7.09
N GLU A 66 -4.17 9.10 8.17
CA GLU A 66 -2.78 8.66 8.10
C GLU A 66 -2.65 7.33 7.34
N ALA A 67 -3.49 6.35 7.67
CA ALA A 67 -3.48 5.04 7.00
C ALA A 67 -3.80 5.15 5.50
N ASP A 68 -4.79 5.96 5.11
CA ASP A 68 -5.11 6.23 3.70
C ASP A 68 -3.94 6.88 2.96
N SER A 69 -3.31 7.88 3.59
CA SER A 69 -2.15 8.58 3.04
C SER A 69 -0.97 7.63 2.85
N LEU A 70 -0.61 6.85 3.87
CA LEU A 70 0.47 5.86 3.80
C LEU A 70 0.20 4.81 2.74
N ARG A 71 -1.03 4.28 2.65
CA ARG A 71 -1.41 3.32 1.61
C ARG A 71 -1.13 3.88 0.22
N LYS A 72 -1.59 5.09 -0.06
CA LYS A 72 -1.41 5.74 -1.37
C LYS A 72 0.07 5.98 -1.69
N GLN A 73 0.83 6.49 -0.74
CA GLN A 73 2.26 6.72 -0.90
C GLN A 73 3.02 5.40 -1.17
N LEU A 74 2.68 4.33 -0.44
CA LEU A 74 3.29 3.02 -0.62
C LEU A 74 2.94 2.41 -1.97
N LEU A 75 1.70 2.56 -2.45
CA LEU A 75 1.34 2.14 -3.81
C LEU A 75 2.17 2.89 -4.88
N GLU A 76 2.39 4.20 -4.72
CA GLU A 76 3.28 4.95 -5.61
C GLU A 76 4.73 4.48 -5.54
N CYS A 77 5.20 4.06 -4.37
CA CYS A 77 6.56 3.55 -4.20
C CYS A 77 6.83 2.28 -5.01
N ILE A 78 5.80 1.50 -5.36
CA ILE A 78 5.95 0.34 -6.26
C ILE A 78 6.52 0.79 -7.61
N GLN A 79 5.96 1.85 -8.20
CA GLN A 79 6.46 2.41 -9.45
C GLN A 79 7.80 3.11 -9.28
N LYS A 80 7.97 3.87 -8.18
CA LYS A 80 9.24 4.57 -7.92
C LYS A 80 10.43 3.60 -7.78
N ASP A 81 10.21 2.42 -7.21
CA ASP A 81 11.21 1.34 -7.14
C ASP A 81 11.57 0.82 -8.53
N ALA A 82 10.56 0.54 -9.37
CA ALA A 82 10.76 0.12 -10.75
C ALA A 82 11.52 1.18 -11.58
N ASP A 83 11.13 2.45 -11.46
CA ASP A 83 11.76 3.57 -12.18
C ASP A 83 13.21 3.79 -11.73
N ALA A 84 13.50 3.58 -10.44
CA ALA A 84 14.86 3.68 -9.90
C ALA A 84 15.76 2.53 -10.37
N PHE A 85 15.19 1.35 -10.62
CA PHE A 85 15.91 0.17 -11.12
C PHE A 85 16.07 0.16 -12.65
N ALA A 86 15.18 0.79 -13.41
CA ALA A 86 15.21 0.79 -14.87
C ALA A 86 16.56 1.19 -15.50
N PRO A 87 17.34 2.16 -14.96
CA PRO A 87 18.66 2.49 -15.48
C PRO A 87 19.76 1.45 -15.20
N LEU A 88 19.49 0.47 -14.34
CA LEU A 88 20.44 -0.57 -13.91
C LEU A 88 20.15 -1.95 -14.55
N ALA A 89 19.02 -2.07 -15.24
CA ALA A 89 18.51 -3.30 -15.85
C ALA A 89 19.12 -3.58 -17.24
#